data_AF-A0A7W9SUU1-F1
#
_entry.id   AF-A0A7W9SUU1-F1
#
_cell.length_a   1.000
_cell.length_b   1.000
_cell.length_c   1.000
_cell.angle_alpha   90.00
_cell.angle_beta   90.00
_cell.angle_gamma   90.00
#
_symmetry.space_group_name_H-M   'P 1'
#
loop_
_entity.id
_entity.type
_entity.pdbx_description
1 polymer ?
#
loop_
_entity_poly.entity_id
_entity_poly.type
_entity_poly.pdbx_seq_one_letter_code
_entity_poly.pdbx_strand_id
1 'polypeptide(L)'
;MLEVEAGKPHATARCGALTKAGAPCTKAAGWRTDHPGSGRCYLHGGAGGRPIEHGRYSRYSIITSAEARRLREHFEADPDPLNLLPEVIELRVRIADFCNRYDEFSTALLGWHGSWSGDWSQAVESWEEDYANWHAKYVELIERVQDLRKNDRTLANLGDPPAPPDPGDMLQRPRKIVDILQAGQFLGLAGTMVDRIKRREEEKGFTLQDIDAIIKQHGVEFVAALREVLGDNDELREQILTAVADRWDIIPIAKAAKGK
;
A
#
# COMPACT_ATOMS: atom_id res chain seq x y z
N MET A 1 -2.36 -39.99 -10.90
CA MET A 1 -1.66 -39.15 -11.88
C MET A 1 -2.65 -38.86 -13.00
N LEU A 2 -3.27 -37.68 -12.97
CA LEU A 2 -4.11 -37.19 -14.06
C LEU A 2 -3.25 -36.17 -14.80
N GLU A 3 -2.79 -36.53 -15.99
CA GLU A 3 -2.07 -35.62 -16.87
C GLU A 3 -3.07 -34.58 -17.41
N VAL A 4 -2.83 -33.32 -17.06
CA VAL A 4 -3.58 -32.19 -17.60
C VAL A 4 -3.03 -31.93 -19.00
N GLU A 5 -3.78 -32.29 -20.04
CA GLU A 5 -3.43 -31.92 -21.41
C GLU A 5 -3.43 -30.38 -21.53
N ALA A 6 -2.25 -29.79 -21.71
CA ALA A 6 -2.09 -28.39 -22.04
C ALA A 6 -2.78 -28.10 -23.38
N GLY A 7 -3.90 -27.38 -23.34
CA GLY A 7 -4.65 -27.02 -24.54
C GLY A 7 -3.77 -26.34 -25.59
N LYS A 8 -3.77 -26.89 -26.81
CA LYS A 8 -3.04 -26.32 -27.96
C LYS A 8 -3.42 -24.84 -28.14
N PRO A 9 -2.47 -23.90 -28.21
CA PRO A 9 -2.80 -22.52 -28.50
C PRO A 9 -3.38 -22.43 -29.91
N HIS A 10 -4.63 -21.97 -30.04
CA HIS A 10 -5.16 -21.57 -31.33
C HIS A 10 -4.39 -20.33 -31.79
N ALA A 11 -3.32 -20.54 -32.56
CA ALA A 11 -2.56 -19.49 -33.22
C ALA A 11 -3.40 -18.90 -34.36
N THR A 12 -4.40 -18.08 -34.03
CA THR A 12 -5.06 -17.28 -35.04
C THR A 12 -4.07 -16.23 -35.53
N ALA A 13 -3.83 -16.13 -36.83
CA ALA A 13 -2.91 -15.13 -37.39
C ALA A 13 -3.31 -13.67 -37.06
N ARG A 14 -4.54 -13.46 -36.58
CA ARG A 14 -5.12 -12.16 -36.22
C ARG A 14 -5.66 -12.16 -34.79
N CYS A 15 -5.80 -10.96 -34.23
CA CYS A 15 -6.24 -10.71 -32.86
C CYS A 15 -7.60 -11.34 -32.48
N GLY A 16 -8.52 -11.52 -33.44
CA GLY A 16 -9.82 -12.17 -33.20
C GLY A 16 -10.85 -11.35 -32.40
N ALA A 17 -10.49 -10.19 -31.82
CA ALA A 17 -11.43 -9.32 -31.10
C ALA A 17 -12.26 -8.44 -32.05
N LEU A 18 -13.46 -8.01 -31.62
CA LEU A 18 -14.26 -7.03 -32.36
C LEU A 18 -13.84 -5.60 -32.01
N THR A 19 -13.80 -4.73 -33.01
CA THR A 19 -13.61 -3.29 -32.86
C THR A 19 -14.87 -2.64 -32.27
N LYS A 20 -14.79 -1.36 -31.86
CA LYS A 20 -15.96 -0.60 -31.40
C LYS A 20 -17.11 -0.54 -32.43
N ALA A 21 -16.78 -0.66 -33.72
CA ALA A 21 -17.76 -0.71 -34.81
C ALA A 21 -18.29 -2.14 -35.08
N GLY A 22 -17.94 -3.14 -34.26
CA GLY A 22 -18.39 -4.53 -34.41
C GLY A 22 -17.62 -5.35 -35.45
N ALA A 23 -16.71 -4.76 -36.21
CA ALA A 23 -15.90 -5.49 -37.19
C ALA A 23 -14.71 -6.22 -36.55
N PRO A 24 -14.27 -7.39 -37.05
CA PRO A 24 -13.10 -8.11 -36.54
C PRO A 24 -11.79 -7.31 -36.65
N CYS A 25 -10.94 -7.41 -35.64
CA CYS A 25 -9.65 -6.74 -35.61
C CYS A 25 -8.70 -7.30 -36.68
N THR A 26 -8.14 -6.41 -37.49
CA THR A 26 -7.21 -6.75 -38.58
C THR A 26 -5.75 -6.85 -38.15
N LYS A 27 -5.42 -6.50 -36.89
CA LYS A 27 -4.05 -6.61 -36.37
C LYS A 27 -3.67 -8.07 -36.16
N ALA A 28 -2.39 -8.38 -36.30
CA ALA A 28 -1.83 -9.68 -35.96
C ALA A 28 -2.12 -10.03 -34.49
N ALA A 29 -2.26 -11.32 -34.18
CA ALA A 29 -2.35 -11.77 -32.80
C ALA A 29 -1.09 -11.35 -32.02
N GLY A 30 -1.27 -10.91 -30.77
CA GLY A 30 -0.18 -10.39 -29.94
C GLY A 30 0.53 -9.13 -30.50
N TRP A 31 -0.09 -8.38 -31.42
CA TRP A 31 0.53 -7.17 -31.97
C TRP A 31 0.81 -6.14 -30.87
N ARG A 32 2.10 -5.77 -30.73
CA ARG A 32 2.65 -4.89 -29.66
C ARG A 32 2.48 -5.43 -28.23
N THR A 33 2.56 -6.74 -28.05
CA THR A 33 2.58 -7.41 -26.74
C THR A 33 3.84 -8.27 -26.58
N ASP A 34 4.04 -8.86 -25.40
CA ASP A 34 5.11 -9.83 -25.09
C ASP A 34 4.84 -11.25 -25.61
N HIS A 35 3.74 -11.46 -26.34
CA HIS A 35 3.28 -12.77 -26.83
C HIS A 35 2.86 -12.71 -28.31
N PRO A 36 3.78 -12.35 -29.24
CA PRO A 36 3.47 -12.18 -30.66
C PRO A 36 2.96 -13.47 -31.30
N GLY A 37 1.95 -13.36 -32.16
CA GLY A 37 1.34 -14.50 -32.85
C GLY A 37 0.29 -15.26 -32.03
N SER A 38 0.03 -14.84 -30.78
CA SER A 38 -0.99 -15.46 -29.91
C SER A 38 -1.89 -14.42 -29.25
N GLY A 39 -3.15 -14.78 -29.01
CA GLY A 39 -4.09 -13.95 -28.26
C GLY A 39 -4.46 -12.60 -28.88
N ARG A 40 -4.97 -11.70 -28.04
CA ARG A 40 -5.44 -10.37 -28.46
C ARG A 40 -4.26 -9.42 -28.66
N CYS A 41 -4.43 -8.40 -29.52
CA CYS A 41 -3.42 -7.36 -29.69
C CYS A 41 -3.45 -6.35 -28.54
N TYR A 42 -2.42 -5.52 -28.44
CA TYR A 42 -2.30 -4.41 -27.48
C TYR A 42 -3.59 -3.58 -27.36
N LEU A 43 -4.21 -3.22 -28.48
CA LEU A 43 -5.42 -2.38 -28.52
C LEU A 43 -6.68 -3.08 -27.98
N HIS A 44 -6.68 -4.40 -27.93
CA HIS A 44 -7.80 -5.22 -27.44
C HIS A 44 -7.45 -5.96 -26.14
N GLY A 45 -6.54 -5.39 -25.35
CA GLY A 45 -6.18 -5.91 -24.03
C GLY A 45 -5.16 -7.04 -24.06
N GLY A 46 -4.38 -7.19 -25.13
CA GLY A 46 -3.29 -8.17 -25.17
C GLY A 46 -2.21 -7.89 -24.12
N ALA A 47 -1.73 -6.65 -24.02
CA ALA A 47 -0.62 -6.28 -23.13
C ALA A 47 -1.00 -6.10 -21.63
N GLY A 48 -2.14 -6.64 -21.18
CA GLY A 48 -2.59 -6.49 -19.78
C GLY A 48 -4.10 -6.44 -19.57
N GLY A 49 -4.92 -6.68 -20.60
CA GLY A 49 -6.38 -6.68 -20.49
C GLY A 49 -7.01 -5.29 -20.37
N ARG A 50 -8.35 -5.25 -20.39
CA ARG A 50 -9.10 -4.22 -19.65
C ARG A 50 -8.88 -4.52 -18.16
N PRO A 51 -8.70 -3.52 -17.28
CA PRO A 51 -8.63 -3.75 -15.85
C PRO A 51 -9.78 -4.68 -15.43
N ILE A 52 -9.49 -5.68 -14.61
CA ILE A 52 -10.54 -6.57 -14.11
C ILE A 52 -11.43 -5.69 -13.23
N GLU A 53 -12.59 -5.27 -13.72
CA GLU A 53 -13.47 -4.33 -12.99
C GLU A 53 -14.18 -5.01 -11.81
N HIS A 54 -14.25 -6.35 -11.80
CA HIS A 54 -15.05 -7.13 -10.84
C HIS A 54 -14.31 -8.38 -10.35
N GLY A 55 -14.50 -8.76 -9.07
CA GLY A 55 -13.93 -9.96 -8.46
C GLY A 55 -13.01 -9.66 -7.27
N ARG A 56 -12.78 -10.66 -6.40
CA ARG A 56 -12.01 -10.52 -5.14
C ARG A 56 -10.59 -9.96 -5.35
N TYR A 57 -10.02 -10.18 -6.54
CA TYR A 57 -8.66 -9.76 -6.88
C TYR A 57 -8.58 -8.63 -7.94
N SER A 58 -9.71 -8.01 -8.30
CA SER A 58 -9.76 -6.89 -9.27
C SER A 58 -8.78 -5.76 -8.92
N ARG A 59 -8.67 -5.45 -7.62
CA ARG A 59 -7.75 -4.42 -7.09
C ARG A 59 -6.26 -4.76 -7.33
N TYR A 60 -5.91 -6.03 -7.43
CA TYR A 60 -4.53 -6.46 -7.66
C TYR A 60 -4.19 -6.63 -9.15
N SER A 61 -5.19 -6.59 -10.04
CA SER A 61 -5.00 -6.67 -11.51
C SER A 61 -4.37 -5.41 -12.11
N ILE A 62 -4.39 -4.29 -11.35
CA ILE A 62 -3.83 -3.00 -11.73
C ILE A 62 -2.31 -2.96 -11.46
N ILE A 63 -1.79 -3.92 -10.69
CA ILE A 63 -0.38 -3.99 -10.34
C ILE A 63 0.39 -4.59 -11.52
N THR A 64 0.83 -3.71 -12.43
CA THR A 64 1.51 -4.09 -13.68
C THR A 64 3.03 -4.09 -13.58
N SER A 65 3.62 -3.63 -12.46
CA SER A 65 5.07 -3.52 -12.33
C SER A 65 5.74 -4.90 -12.30
N ALA A 66 6.89 -5.00 -12.97
CA ALA A 66 7.70 -6.22 -12.98
C ALA A 66 8.10 -6.65 -11.55
N GLU A 67 8.42 -5.69 -10.69
CA GLU A 67 8.80 -5.98 -9.30
C GLU A 67 7.65 -6.58 -8.49
N ALA A 68 6.43 -6.08 -8.66
CA ALA A 68 5.31 -6.64 -7.93
C ALA A 68 4.91 -8.04 -8.41
N ARG A 69 5.18 -8.37 -9.69
CA ARG A 69 5.05 -9.74 -10.20
C ARG A 69 6.08 -10.66 -9.55
N ARG A 70 7.34 -10.23 -9.50
CA ARG A 70 8.43 -10.95 -8.82
C ARG A 70 8.13 -11.18 -7.34
N LEU A 71 7.64 -10.16 -6.64
CA LEU A 71 7.24 -10.27 -5.24
C LEU A 71 6.07 -11.25 -5.05
N ARG A 72 5.09 -11.24 -5.95
CA ARG A 72 3.99 -12.21 -5.92
C ARG A 72 4.49 -13.64 -6.08
N GLU A 73 5.33 -13.90 -7.09
CA GLU A 73 5.92 -15.21 -7.31
C GLU A 73 6.73 -15.68 -6.09
N HIS A 74 7.46 -14.77 -5.44
CA HIS A 74 8.18 -15.06 -4.21
C HIS A 74 7.25 -15.47 -3.06
N PHE A 75 6.16 -14.73 -2.82
CA PHE A 75 5.21 -15.06 -1.74
C PHE A 75 4.33 -16.27 -2.06
N GLU A 76 4.05 -16.55 -3.34
CA GLU A 76 3.33 -17.77 -3.77
C GLU A 76 4.19 -19.02 -3.63
N ALA A 77 5.52 -18.89 -3.66
CA ALA A 77 6.47 -19.98 -3.43
C ALA A 77 6.72 -20.27 -1.94
N ASP A 78 6.15 -19.48 -1.02
CA ASP A 78 6.27 -19.72 0.41
C ASP A 78 5.54 -21.03 0.80
N PRO A 79 6.20 -21.99 1.47
CA PRO A 79 5.55 -23.22 1.93
C PRO A 79 4.45 -22.98 2.98
N ASP A 80 4.44 -21.83 3.66
CA ASP A 80 3.42 -21.44 4.64
C ASP A 80 3.00 -19.97 4.49
N PRO A 81 2.24 -19.65 3.42
CA PRO A 81 1.87 -18.26 3.10
C PRO A 81 0.90 -17.62 4.10
N LEU A 82 0.42 -18.37 5.10
CA LEU A 82 -0.43 -17.86 6.16
C LEU A 82 0.35 -17.50 7.44
N ASN A 83 1.62 -17.90 7.52
CA ASN A 83 2.48 -17.56 8.64
C ASN A 83 3.06 -16.15 8.50
N LEU A 84 2.29 -15.18 8.98
CA LEU A 84 2.68 -13.76 8.98
C LEU A 84 3.57 -13.37 10.17
N LEU A 85 4.05 -14.33 10.98
CA LEU A 85 4.85 -14.02 12.16
C LEU A 85 6.15 -13.27 11.82
N PRO A 86 6.92 -13.64 10.77
CA PRO A 86 8.13 -12.92 10.39
C PRO A 86 7.86 -11.45 10.04
N GLU A 87 6.81 -11.16 9.27
CA GLU A 87 6.43 -9.81 8.86
C GLU A 87 5.95 -8.98 10.06
N VAL A 88 5.22 -9.59 11.00
CA VAL A 88 4.79 -8.92 12.23
C VAL A 88 6.00 -8.59 13.12
N ILE A 89 6.98 -9.50 13.22
CA ILE A 89 8.22 -9.25 13.97
C ILE A 89 9.00 -8.10 13.33
N GLU A 90 9.18 -8.13 12.01
CA GLU A 90 9.87 -7.07 11.27
C GLU A 90 9.17 -5.72 11.44
N LEU A 91 7.84 -5.68 11.37
CA LEU A 91 7.08 -4.47 11.64
C LEU A 91 7.31 -3.96 13.07
N ARG A 92 7.29 -4.84 14.08
CA ARG A 92 7.57 -4.47 15.47
C ARG A 92 8.97 -3.89 15.63
N VAL A 93 9.97 -4.48 14.98
CA VAL A 93 11.36 -3.98 14.99
C VAL A 93 11.42 -2.58 14.38
N ARG A 94 10.79 -2.35 13.22
CA ARG A 94 10.75 -1.03 12.58
C ARG A 94 10.03 0.01 13.42
N ILE A 95 8.91 -0.35 14.08
CA ILE A 95 8.21 0.54 15.02
C ILE A 95 9.13 0.90 16.18
N ALA A 96 9.78 -0.10 16.79
CA ALA A 96 10.68 0.13 17.91
C ALA A 96 11.89 1.00 17.52
N ASP A 97 12.52 0.74 16.37
CA ASP A 97 13.60 1.58 15.85
C ASP A 97 13.16 3.02 15.64
N PHE A 98 12.00 3.22 15.00
CA PHE A 98 11.44 4.55 14.78
C PHE A 98 11.20 5.29 16.11
N CYS A 99 10.59 4.63 17.09
CA CYS A 99 10.35 5.20 18.42
C CYS A 99 11.66 5.51 19.16
N ASN A 100 12.66 4.63 19.08
CA ASN A 100 13.96 4.84 19.72
C ASN A 100 14.74 6.01 19.11
N ARG A 101 14.47 6.31 17.84
CA ARG A 101 15.05 7.46 17.11
C ARG A 101 14.19 8.71 17.20
N TYR A 102 13.14 8.72 18.03
CA TYR A 102 12.26 9.87 18.20
C TYR A 102 13.02 11.15 18.57
N ASP A 103 14.02 11.06 19.45
CA ASP A 103 14.82 12.22 19.86
C ASP A 103 15.70 12.73 18.71
N GLU A 104 16.27 11.83 17.91
CA GLU A 104 17.03 12.17 16.69
C GLU A 104 16.13 12.91 15.70
N PHE A 105 14.93 12.38 15.43
CA PHE A 105 13.94 12.99 14.55
C PHE A 105 13.47 14.35 15.07
N SER A 106 13.15 14.44 16.35
CA SER A 106 12.68 15.68 16.98
C SER A 106 13.78 16.75 16.97
N THR A 107 15.02 16.38 17.27
CA THR A 107 16.17 17.29 17.21
C THR A 107 16.42 17.77 15.78
N ALA A 108 16.38 16.86 14.80
CA ALA A 108 16.53 17.22 13.40
C ALA A 108 15.40 18.14 12.91
N LEU A 109 14.15 17.88 13.30
CA LEU A 109 13.00 18.71 12.94
C LEU A 109 13.06 20.09 13.61
N LEU A 110 13.43 20.16 14.88
CA LEU A 110 13.62 21.42 15.60
C LEU A 110 14.80 22.21 15.05
N GLY A 111 15.90 21.54 14.68
CA GLY A 111 17.03 22.16 13.98
C GLY A 111 16.65 22.68 12.60
N TRP A 112 15.87 21.89 11.85
CA TRP A 112 15.29 22.31 10.58
C TRP A 112 14.39 23.54 10.77
N HIS A 113 13.42 23.50 11.68
CA HIS A 113 12.53 24.63 11.98
C HIS A 113 13.31 25.85 12.45
N GLY A 114 14.29 25.65 13.33
CA GLY A 114 15.19 26.70 13.82
C GLY A 114 15.98 27.39 12.72
N SER A 115 16.33 26.66 11.65
CA SER A 115 16.98 27.26 10.49
C SER A 115 16.10 28.26 9.72
N TRP A 116 14.79 28.32 10.00
CA TRP A 116 13.87 29.30 9.41
C TRP A 116 13.59 30.51 10.33
N SER A 117 13.89 30.43 11.62
CA SER A 117 13.29 31.34 12.62
C SER A 117 14.10 32.59 13.01
N GLY A 118 15.21 32.90 12.33
CA GLY A 118 15.95 34.15 12.60
C GLY A 118 16.90 34.54 11.47
N ASP A 119 17.94 33.73 11.27
CA ASP A 119 18.96 34.00 10.24
C ASP A 119 18.40 33.92 8.82
N TRP A 120 17.34 33.14 8.62
CA TRP A 120 16.69 33.01 7.31
C TRP A 120 15.86 34.23 6.91
N SER A 121 15.12 34.83 7.85
CA SER A 121 14.38 36.07 7.55
C SER A 121 15.36 37.19 7.18
N GLN A 122 16.47 37.29 7.91
CA GLN A 122 17.52 38.28 7.62
C GLN A 122 18.24 37.97 6.30
N ALA A 123 18.50 36.70 5.99
CA ALA A 123 19.09 36.31 4.71
C ALA A 123 18.14 36.57 3.53
N VAL A 124 16.83 36.38 3.71
CA VAL A 124 15.80 36.72 2.71
C VAL A 124 15.70 38.22 2.53
N GLU A 125 15.65 39.01 3.61
CA GLU A 125 15.65 40.47 3.54
C GLU A 125 16.91 41.00 2.82
N SER A 126 18.09 40.49 3.19
CA SER A 126 19.35 40.83 2.50
C SER A 126 19.33 40.44 1.03
N TRP A 127 18.72 39.29 0.68
CA TRP A 127 18.59 38.85 -0.70
C TRP A 127 17.66 39.76 -1.50
N GLU A 128 16.53 40.16 -0.92
CA GLU A 128 15.58 41.07 -1.55
C GLU A 128 16.22 42.43 -1.83
N GLU A 129 17.04 42.94 -0.90
CA GLU A 129 17.83 44.16 -1.10
C GLU A 129 18.87 44.00 -2.24
N ASP A 130 19.64 42.91 -2.23
CA ASP A 130 20.64 42.63 -3.28
C ASP A 130 20.00 42.46 -4.65
N TYR A 131 18.86 41.77 -4.72
CA TYR A 131 18.09 41.57 -5.93
C TYR A 131 17.49 42.88 -6.44
N ALA A 132 16.93 43.72 -5.56
CA ALA A 132 16.42 45.04 -5.92
C ALA A 132 17.53 45.94 -6.49
N ASN A 133 18.71 45.92 -5.86
CA ASN A 133 19.89 46.65 -6.33
C ASN A 133 20.39 46.15 -7.70
N TRP A 134 20.44 44.83 -7.88
CA TRP A 134 20.77 44.22 -9.18
C TRP A 134 19.76 44.61 -10.26
N HIS A 135 18.46 44.52 -9.95
CA HIS A 135 17.39 44.83 -10.88
C HIS A 135 17.40 46.31 -11.31
N ALA A 136 17.67 47.23 -10.38
CA ALA A 136 17.82 48.66 -10.70
C ALA A 136 18.96 48.90 -11.71
N LYS A 137 20.14 48.29 -11.48
CA LYS A 137 21.29 48.39 -12.40
C LYS A 137 21.00 47.76 -13.76
N TYR A 138 20.25 46.66 -13.77
CA TYR A 138 19.85 45.99 -15.00
C TYR A 138 18.89 46.84 -15.84
N VAL A 139 17.90 47.49 -15.21
CA VAL A 139 16.98 48.42 -15.89
C VAL A 139 17.74 49.61 -16.48
N GLU A 140 18.64 50.23 -15.71
CA GLU A 140 19.49 51.33 -16.20
C GLU A 140 20.32 50.92 -17.42
N LEU A 141 20.91 49.72 -17.39
CA LEU A 141 21.66 49.18 -18.52
C LEU A 141 20.77 49.01 -19.75
N ILE A 142 19.56 48.46 -19.60
CA ILE A 142 18.60 48.30 -20.71
C ILE A 142 18.23 49.65 -21.32
N GLU A 143 17.89 50.64 -20.50
CA GLU A 143 17.54 51.97 -20.99
C GLU A 143 18.70 52.61 -21.77
N ARG A 144 19.92 52.50 -21.24
CA ARG A 144 21.13 52.97 -21.91
C ARG A 144 21.39 52.23 -23.23
N VAL A 145 21.21 50.91 -23.28
CA VAL A 145 21.30 50.11 -24.52
C VAL A 145 20.27 50.61 -25.54
N GLN A 146 19.03 50.83 -25.10
CA GLN A 146 17.95 51.29 -25.98
C GLN A 146 18.23 52.68 -26.56
N ASP A 147 18.73 53.61 -25.76
CA ASP A 147 19.07 54.96 -26.22
C ASP A 147 20.29 54.98 -27.12
N LEU A 148 21.33 54.20 -26.80
CA LEU A 148 22.46 54.04 -27.70
C LEU A 148 22.04 53.43 -29.03
N ARG A 149 21.12 52.44 -29.03
CA ARG A 149 20.64 51.77 -30.25
C ARG A 149 19.87 52.73 -31.17
N LYS A 150 19.25 53.78 -30.62
CA LYS A 150 18.61 54.85 -31.41
C LYS A 150 19.63 55.75 -32.10
N ASN A 151 20.82 55.92 -31.52
CA ASN A 151 21.79 56.94 -31.90
C ASN A 151 23.07 56.40 -32.58
N ASP A 152 23.43 55.13 -32.40
CA ASP A 152 24.61 54.52 -33.00
C ASP A 152 24.43 52.99 -33.18
N ARG A 153 24.76 52.47 -34.36
CA ARG A 153 24.54 51.06 -34.75
C ARG A 153 25.69 50.12 -34.35
N THR A 154 26.79 50.63 -33.80
CA THR A 154 27.98 49.84 -33.45
C THR A 154 28.01 49.28 -32.01
N LEU A 155 26.87 48.86 -31.46
CA LEU A 155 26.78 48.29 -30.10
C LEU A 155 27.08 46.78 -30.07
N ALA A 156 28.23 46.38 -30.59
CA ALA A 156 28.69 44.99 -30.49
C ALA A 156 29.38 44.67 -29.14
N ASN A 157 29.68 45.69 -28.32
CA ASN A 157 30.57 45.56 -27.15
C ASN A 157 29.94 45.97 -25.80
N LEU A 158 28.61 46.09 -25.68
CA LEU A 158 28.03 46.11 -24.34
C LEU A 158 28.08 44.68 -23.81
N GLY A 159 28.99 44.45 -22.87
CA GLY A 159 29.13 43.15 -22.21
C GLY A 159 27.80 42.69 -21.60
N ASP A 160 27.69 41.38 -21.42
CA ASP A 160 26.49 40.79 -20.84
C ASP A 160 26.21 41.37 -19.44
N PRO A 161 24.92 41.58 -19.10
CA PRO A 161 24.54 41.99 -17.76
C PRO A 161 25.07 40.97 -16.73
N PRO A 162 25.44 41.43 -15.53
CA PRO A 162 25.82 40.52 -14.47
C PRO A 162 24.66 39.55 -14.19
N ALA A 163 24.97 38.28 -13.92
CA ALA A 163 23.95 37.31 -13.55
C ALA A 163 23.22 37.77 -12.27
N PRO A 164 21.89 37.54 -12.16
CA PRO A 164 21.17 37.81 -10.93
C PRO A 164 21.73 36.96 -9.78
N PRO A 165 21.69 37.45 -8.53
CA PRO A 165 22.08 36.65 -7.38
C PRO A 165 21.23 35.38 -7.30
N ASP A 166 21.86 34.20 -7.29
CA ASP A 166 21.16 32.91 -7.19
C ASP A 166 20.65 32.72 -5.75
N PRO A 167 19.33 32.53 -5.54
CA PRO A 167 18.78 32.18 -4.24
C PRO A 167 19.46 30.95 -3.60
N GLY A 168 19.99 30.04 -4.42
CA GLY A 168 20.71 28.85 -3.99
C GLY A 168 22.02 29.11 -3.24
N ASP A 169 22.67 30.26 -3.48
CA ASP A 169 23.97 30.58 -2.88
C ASP A 169 23.86 31.02 -1.41
N MET A 170 22.67 31.48 -0.99
CA MET A 170 22.37 31.87 0.41
C MET A 170 21.69 30.75 1.20
N LEU A 171 21.09 29.79 0.50
CA LEU A 171 20.44 28.65 1.11
C LEU A 171 21.47 27.56 1.39
N GLN A 172 22.06 27.54 2.59
CA GLN A 172 22.50 26.27 3.17
C GLN A 172 21.24 25.42 3.40
N ARG A 173 20.75 24.80 2.32
CA ARG A 173 19.54 23.98 2.35
C ARG A 173 19.74 22.96 3.46
N PRO A 174 18.72 22.74 4.30
CA PRO A 174 18.81 21.76 5.35
C PRO A 174 19.28 20.42 4.79
N ARG A 175 20.24 19.80 5.47
CA ARG A 175 20.82 18.51 5.09
C ARG A 175 19.74 17.43 5.17
N LYS A 176 19.00 17.27 4.08
CA LYS A 176 17.85 16.36 3.88
C LYS A 176 16.72 16.60 4.87
N ILE A 177 15.52 16.84 4.34
CA ILE A 177 14.28 16.58 5.07
C ILE A 177 14.39 15.13 5.52
N VAL A 178 14.48 14.89 6.82
CA VAL A 178 14.24 13.54 7.33
C VAL A 178 12.84 13.20 6.86
N ASP A 179 12.71 12.08 6.16
CA ASP A 179 11.61 11.84 5.23
C ASP A 179 10.26 11.74 5.98
N ILE A 180 9.67 12.89 6.31
CA ILE A 180 8.39 13.03 7.05
C ILE A 180 7.30 12.29 6.28
N LEU A 181 7.43 12.18 4.96
CA LEU A 181 6.56 11.38 4.11
C LEU A 181 6.67 9.88 4.42
N GLN A 182 7.86 9.36 4.71
CA GLN A 182 8.03 7.97 5.17
C GLN A 182 7.38 7.74 6.53
N ALA A 183 7.48 8.70 7.46
CA ALA A 183 6.80 8.60 8.76
C ALA A 183 5.27 8.56 8.59
N GLY A 184 4.70 9.40 7.72
CA GLY A 184 3.27 9.40 7.40
C GLY A 184 2.81 8.10 6.73
N GLN A 185 3.58 7.58 5.77
CA GLN A 185 3.30 6.29 5.11
C GLN A 185 3.36 5.12 6.10
N PHE A 186 4.32 5.15 7.01
CA PHE A 186 4.48 4.14 8.05
C PHE A 186 3.30 4.12 9.03
N LEU A 187 2.87 5.28 9.52
CA LEU A 187 1.68 5.39 10.39
C LEU A 187 0.41 4.88 9.67
N GLY A 188 0.28 5.16 8.36
CA GLY A 188 -0.82 4.62 7.55
C GLY A 188 -0.81 3.09 7.43
N LEU A 189 0.38 2.49 7.26
CA LEU A 189 0.55 1.03 7.22
C LEU A 189 0.25 0.39 8.57
N ALA A 190 0.76 0.96 9.67
CA ALA A 190 0.47 0.49 11.02
C ALA A 190 -1.03 0.55 11.32
N GLY A 191 -1.70 1.66 11.00
CA GLY A 191 -3.15 1.81 11.18
C GLY A 191 -3.95 0.75 10.42
N THR A 192 -3.66 0.54 9.13
CA THR A 192 -4.34 -0.48 8.33
C THR A 192 -4.10 -1.91 8.82
N MET A 193 -2.94 -2.21 9.41
CA MET A 193 -2.72 -3.52 10.03
C MET A 193 -3.50 -3.69 11.34
N VAL A 194 -3.53 -2.67 12.21
CA VAL A 194 -4.34 -2.68 13.44
C VAL A 194 -5.82 -2.88 13.11
N ASP A 195 -6.35 -2.16 12.11
CA ASP A 195 -7.74 -2.32 11.68
C ASP A 195 -8.04 -3.74 11.18
N ARG A 196 -7.10 -4.36 10.45
CA ARG A 196 -7.24 -5.76 10.01
C ARG A 196 -7.19 -6.75 11.17
N ILE A 197 -6.37 -6.48 12.19
CA ILE A 197 -6.30 -7.32 13.40
C ILE A 197 -7.61 -7.20 14.16
N LYS A 198 -8.07 -5.98 14.44
CA LYS A 198 -9.36 -5.75 15.11
C LYS A 198 -10.51 -6.39 14.37
N ARG A 199 -10.59 -6.19 13.05
CA ARG A 199 -11.63 -6.81 12.23
C ARG A 199 -11.54 -8.34 12.27
N ARG A 200 -10.34 -8.92 12.28
CA ARG A 200 -10.16 -10.37 12.45
C ARG A 200 -10.50 -10.86 13.84
N GLU A 201 -10.27 -10.08 14.90
CA GLU A 201 -10.70 -10.40 16.25
C GLU A 201 -12.23 -10.36 16.36
N GLU A 202 -12.87 -9.36 15.75
CA GLU A 202 -14.32 -9.26 15.61
C GLU A 202 -14.91 -10.40 14.77
N GLU A 203 -14.24 -10.80 13.67
CA GLU A 203 -14.67 -11.88 12.78
C GLU A 203 -14.36 -13.30 13.31
N LYS A 204 -13.38 -13.46 14.21
CA LYS A 204 -12.96 -14.77 14.78
C LYS A 204 -13.36 -14.97 16.24
N GLY A 205 -13.93 -13.97 16.89
CA GLY A 205 -14.52 -14.13 18.20
C GLY A 205 -15.86 -14.84 18.06
N PHE A 206 -15.95 -16.11 18.47
CA PHE A 206 -17.26 -16.68 18.78
C PHE A 206 -17.87 -15.80 19.87
N THR A 207 -19.02 -15.21 19.60
CA THR A 207 -19.75 -14.49 20.63
C THR A 207 -20.16 -15.49 21.71
N LEU A 208 -20.42 -15.02 22.93
CA LEU A 208 -20.98 -15.90 23.98
C LEU A 208 -22.31 -16.53 23.52
N GLN A 209 -23.03 -15.88 22.61
CA GLN A 209 -24.24 -16.41 21.99
C GLN A 209 -23.94 -17.56 21.03
N ASP A 210 -22.86 -17.48 20.24
CA ASP A 210 -22.45 -18.58 19.35
C ASP A 210 -21.99 -19.81 20.15
N ILE A 211 -21.27 -19.59 21.25
CA ILE A 211 -20.86 -20.66 22.17
C ILE A 211 -22.09 -21.30 22.82
N ASP A 212 -23.03 -20.49 23.31
CA ASP A 212 -24.29 -20.98 23.89
C ASP A 212 -25.12 -21.78 22.86
N ALA A 213 -25.19 -21.32 21.61
CA ALA A 213 -25.87 -22.03 20.53
C ALA A 213 -25.21 -23.38 20.22
N ILE A 214 -23.88 -23.43 20.13
CA ILE A 214 -23.12 -24.67 19.89
C ILE A 214 -23.30 -25.65 21.06
N ILE A 215 -23.24 -25.18 22.31
CA ILE A 215 -23.44 -26.04 23.49
C ILE A 215 -24.86 -26.60 23.52
N LYS A 216 -25.88 -25.77 23.26
CA LYS A 216 -27.28 -26.21 23.19
C LYS A 216 -27.49 -27.26 22.11
N GLN A 217 -26.94 -27.04 20.92
CA GLN A 217 -27.06 -28.00 19.82
C GLN A 217 -26.39 -29.34 20.14
N HIS A 218 -25.16 -29.32 20.68
CA HIS A 218 -24.50 -30.55 21.11
C HIS A 218 -25.21 -31.26 22.26
N GLY A 219 -25.84 -30.53 23.19
CA GLY A 219 -26.67 -31.12 24.24
C GLY A 219 -27.86 -31.90 23.68
N VAL A 220 -28.55 -31.34 22.68
CA VAL A 220 -29.67 -32.03 22.00
C VAL A 220 -29.19 -33.28 21.27
N GLU A 221 -28.10 -33.19 20.51
CA GLU A 221 -27.55 -34.34 19.79
C GLU A 221 -27.05 -35.44 20.73
N PHE A 222 -26.45 -35.06 21.87
CA PHE A 222 -26.00 -36.01 22.89
C PHE A 222 -27.17 -36.78 23.51
N VAL A 223 -28.27 -36.08 23.87
CA VAL A 223 -29.48 -36.73 24.38
C VAL A 223 -30.11 -37.65 23.33
N ALA A 224 -30.11 -37.23 22.07
CA ALA A 224 -30.60 -38.05 20.96
C ALA A 224 -29.76 -39.33 20.77
N ALA A 225 -28.44 -39.20 20.79
CA ALA A 225 -27.52 -40.34 20.71
C ALA A 225 -27.68 -41.31 21.90
N LEU A 226 -27.87 -40.79 23.12
CA LEU A 226 -28.16 -41.63 24.28
C LEU A 226 -29.48 -42.39 24.14
N ARG A 227 -30.51 -41.77 23.58
CA ARG A 227 -31.78 -42.46 23.30
C ARG A 227 -31.60 -43.57 22.27
N GLU A 228 -30.81 -43.34 21.23
CA GLU A 228 -30.54 -44.33 20.19
C GLU A 228 -29.77 -45.53 20.74
N VAL A 229 -28.75 -45.30 21.57
CA VAL A 229 -27.88 -46.36 22.10
C VAL A 229 -28.51 -47.13 23.25
N LEU A 230 -29.25 -46.45 24.14
CA LEU A 230 -29.75 -47.06 25.38
C LEU A 230 -31.18 -47.62 25.26
N GLY A 231 -31.88 -47.39 24.14
CA GLY A 231 -33.26 -47.85 23.95
C GLY A 231 -34.17 -47.38 25.08
N ASP A 232 -35.02 -48.26 25.62
CA ASP A 232 -36.00 -47.95 26.68
C ASP A 232 -35.43 -47.96 28.12
N ASN A 233 -34.10 -48.05 28.30
CA ASN A 233 -33.51 -48.00 29.64
C ASN A 233 -33.43 -46.55 30.16
N ASP A 234 -34.59 -46.02 30.56
CA ASP A 234 -34.77 -44.65 31.04
C ASP A 234 -33.95 -44.37 32.30
N GLU A 235 -33.81 -45.36 33.19
CA GLU A 235 -33.09 -45.21 34.46
C GLU A 235 -31.58 -45.00 34.26
N LEU A 236 -30.96 -45.79 33.37
CA LEU A 236 -29.54 -45.61 33.02
C LEU A 236 -29.32 -44.31 32.24
N ARG A 237 -30.28 -43.90 31.41
CA ARG A 237 -30.22 -42.62 30.69
C ARG A 237 -30.23 -41.44 31.66
N GLU A 238 -31.12 -41.47 32.65
CA GLU A 238 -31.25 -40.41 33.66
C GLU A 238 -30.00 -40.31 34.55
N GLN A 239 -29.38 -41.44 34.91
CA GLN A 239 -28.10 -41.46 35.64
C GLN A 239 -26.97 -40.79 34.83
N ILE A 240 -26.89 -41.08 33.53
CA ILE A 240 -25.86 -40.48 32.66
C ILE A 240 -26.10 -38.99 32.47
N LEU A 241 -27.35 -38.57 32.24
CA LEU A 241 -27.70 -37.15 32.08
C LEU A 241 -27.41 -36.35 33.35
N THR A 242 -27.73 -36.91 34.52
CA THR A 242 -27.41 -36.30 35.82
C THR A 242 -25.89 -36.16 36.01
N ALA A 243 -25.12 -37.22 35.73
CA ALA A 243 -23.67 -37.17 35.85
C ALA A 243 -23.00 -36.17 34.88
N VAL A 244 -23.58 -35.96 33.69
CA VAL A 244 -23.12 -34.94 32.74
C VAL A 244 -23.47 -33.54 33.22
N ALA A 245 -24.70 -33.32 33.70
CA ALA A 245 -25.14 -32.04 34.25
C ALA A 245 -24.27 -31.61 35.44
N ASP A 246 -24.02 -32.51 36.39
CA ASP A 246 -23.17 -32.25 37.56
C ASP A 246 -21.74 -31.88 37.16
N ARG A 247 -21.18 -32.52 36.13
CA ARG A 247 -19.83 -32.23 35.65
C ARG A 247 -19.74 -30.90 34.88
N TRP A 248 -20.80 -30.52 34.18
CA TRP A 248 -20.85 -29.25 33.46
C TRP A 248 -21.03 -28.06 34.40
N ASP A 249 -21.75 -28.22 35.51
CA ASP A 249 -21.91 -27.16 36.53
C ASP A 249 -20.58 -26.83 37.23
N ILE A 250 -19.62 -27.76 37.21
CA ILE A 250 -18.28 -27.60 37.80
C ILE A 250 -17.32 -26.80 36.90
N ILE A 251 -17.57 -26.71 35.58
CA ILE A 251 -16.65 -26.02 34.66
C ILE A 251 -16.89 -24.51 34.75
N PRO A 252 -16.03 -23.71 35.41
CA PRO A 252 -16.24 -22.28 35.49
C PRO A 252 -15.77 -21.68 34.17
N ILE A 253 -16.71 -21.45 33.25
CA ILE A 253 -16.46 -20.87 31.91
C ILE A 253 -15.70 -19.53 32.03
N ALA A 254 -16.00 -18.76 33.09
CA ALA A 254 -15.31 -17.51 33.40
C ALA A 254 -13.81 -17.68 33.77
N LYS A 255 -13.39 -18.85 34.24
CA LYS A 255 -11.99 -19.15 34.60
C LYS A 255 -11.20 -19.67 33.40
N ALA A 256 -11.86 -20.36 32.47
CA ALA A 256 -11.26 -20.79 31.20
C ALA A 256 -11.02 -19.61 30.22
N ALA A 257 -11.88 -18.58 30.26
CA ALA A 257 -11.75 -17.40 29.39
C ALA A 257 -10.63 -16.42 29.81
N LYS A 258 -10.19 -16.44 31.08
CA LYS A 258 -9.14 -15.54 31.61
C LYS A 258 -7.70 -16.08 31.48
N GLY A 259 -7.51 -17.23 30.83
CA GLY A 259 -6.21 -17.89 30.70
C GLY A 259 -5.41 -17.57 29.43
N LYS A 260 -5.65 -16.42 28.78
CA LYS A 260 -4.84 -15.95 27.64
C LYS A 260 -4.20 -14.61 27.96
#